data_AF-A0A7C7UWK0-F1
#
_entry.id   AF-A0A7C7UWK0-F1
#
_cell.length_a   1.000
_cell.length_b   1.000
_cell.length_c   1.000
_cell.angle_alpha   90.00
_cell.angle_beta   90.00
_cell.angle_gamma   90.00
#
_symmetry.space_group_name_H-M   'P 1'
#
loop_
_entity.id
_entity.type
_entity.pdbx_description
1 polymer ?
#
loop_
_entity_poly.entity_id
_entity_poly.type
_entity_poly.pdbx_seq_one_letter_code
_entity_poly.pdbx_strand_id
1 'polypeptide(L)'
;MDTKLPPYATFGQRLWFYGFRVICGMIFFFLIAPIVTIIPLSFNAEDFFTFTPGMLALDPEAYSLRHYRAFFGEAGYPLTGLLIGLGIGIAITVALRLFKGSKNYFPIVIFAILGVIVGKLTGLEGEEWMTPMRNSLRIAPVATLLSVSFGTLAAIGLSQSHVPFKGVIMAILISPMIVPLIIS
;
A
#
# COMPACT_ATOMS: atom_id res chain seq x y z
N MET A 1 -27.55 0.33 -10.46
CA MET A 1 -27.52 -1.15 -10.50
C MET A 1 -28.79 -1.63 -9.81
N ASP A 2 -29.81 -2.03 -10.58
CA ASP A 2 -31.05 -2.57 -10.00
C ASP A 2 -30.72 -3.81 -9.16
N THR A 3 -31.05 -3.75 -7.88
CA THR A 3 -30.78 -4.84 -6.91
C THR A 3 -31.86 -5.91 -6.93
N LYS A 4 -32.87 -5.77 -7.78
CA LYS A 4 -34.03 -6.65 -7.89
C LYS A 4 -33.96 -7.48 -9.16
N LEU A 5 -34.12 -8.79 -9.01
CA LEU A 5 -34.18 -9.73 -10.12
C LEU A 5 -35.39 -9.40 -11.02
N PRO A 6 -35.25 -9.43 -12.36
CA PRO A 6 -36.37 -9.24 -13.27
C PRO A 6 -37.48 -10.27 -12.98
N PRO A 7 -38.77 -9.90 -13.12
CA PRO A 7 -39.89 -10.78 -12.76
C PRO A 7 -39.87 -12.13 -13.50
N TYR A 8 -39.31 -12.18 -14.71
CA TYR A 8 -39.18 -13.37 -15.55
C TYR A 8 -37.95 -14.25 -15.24
N ALA A 9 -37.15 -13.91 -14.23
CA ALA A 9 -35.98 -14.71 -13.86
C ALA A 9 -36.38 -16.11 -13.37
N THR A 10 -35.77 -17.14 -13.94
CA THR A 10 -36.03 -18.54 -13.62
C THR A 10 -35.60 -18.88 -12.18
N PHE A 11 -36.16 -19.92 -11.58
CA PHE A 11 -35.83 -20.34 -10.21
C PHE A 11 -34.32 -20.53 -9.99
N GLY A 12 -33.65 -21.17 -10.96
CA GLY A 12 -32.19 -21.38 -10.92
C GLY A 12 -31.39 -20.07 -10.96
N GLN A 13 -31.81 -19.08 -11.75
CA GLN A 13 -31.14 -17.78 -11.82
C GLN A 13 -31.26 -17.00 -10.50
N ARG A 14 -32.43 -17.06 -9.85
CA ARG A 14 -32.64 -16.41 -8.54
C ARG A 14 -31.79 -17.07 -7.47
N LEU A 15 -31.76 -18.42 -7.44
CA LEU A 15 -30.92 -19.17 -6.50
C LEU A 15 -29.43 -18.87 -6.70
N TRP A 16 -28.96 -18.83 -7.95
CA TRP A 16 -27.57 -18.49 -8.26
C TRP A 16 -27.20 -17.07 -7.86
N PHE A 17 -28.09 -16.09 -8.13
CA PHE A 17 -27.85 -14.70 -7.78
C PHE A 17 -27.69 -14.50 -6.26
N TYR A 18 -28.56 -15.09 -5.44
CA TYR A 18 -28.43 -15.00 -3.99
C TYR A 18 -27.29 -15.89 -3.47
N GLY A 19 -27.12 -17.10 -3.99
CA GLY A 19 -26.06 -18.03 -3.61
C GLY A 19 -24.67 -17.43 -3.83
N PHE A 20 -24.40 -16.85 -5.00
CA PHE A 20 -23.14 -16.17 -5.29
C PHE A 20 -22.85 -15.04 -4.30
N ARG A 21 -23.85 -14.21 -3.98
CA ARG A 21 -23.70 -13.10 -3.01
C ARG A 21 -23.41 -13.59 -1.60
N VAL A 22 -24.07 -14.67 -1.18
CA VAL A 22 -23.80 -15.30 0.12
C VAL A 22 -22.37 -15.86 0.16
N ILE A 23 -21.93 -16.53 -0.90
CA ILE A 23 -20.55 -17.03 -1.02
C ILE A 23 -19.54 -15.87 -0.97
N CYS A 24 -19.73 -14.81 -1.75
CA CYS A 24 -18.88 -13.63 -1.68
C CYS A 24 -18.85 -13.00 -0.28
N GLY A 25 -20.00 -12.93 0.40
CA GLY A 25 -20.10 -12.43 1.77
C GLY A 25 -19.32 -13.30 2.76
N MET A 26 -19.41 -14.63 2.64
CA MET A 26 -18.65 -15.57 3.48
C MET A 26 -17.14 -15.46 3.24
N ILE A 27 -16.71 -15.35 1.97
CA ILE A 27 -15.29 -15.15 1.63
C ILE A 27 -14.79 -13.82 2.22
N PHE A 28 -15.56 -12.74 2.07
CA PHE A 28 -15.20 -11.44 2.62
C PHE A 28 -15.09 -11.46 4.15
N PHE A 29 -16.04 -12.10 4.84
CA PHE A 29 -15.98 -12.31 6.28
C PHE A 29 -14.73 -13.11 6.68
N PHE A 30 -14.44 -14.20 5.97
CA PHE A 30 -13.26 -15.03 6.23
C PHE A 30 -11.93 -14.26 6.04
N LEU A 31 -11.84 -13.40 5.03
CA LEU A 31 -10.66 -12.56 4.79
C LEU A 31 -10.51 -11.43 5.82
N ILE A 32 -11.62 -10.90 6.33
CA ILE A 32 -11.62 -9.81 7.32
C ILE A 32 -11.45 -10.33 8.76
N ALA A 33 -11.92 -11.53 9.08
CA ALA A 33 -11.81 -12.14 10.40
C ALA A 33 -10.39 -12.01 11.01
N PRO A 34 -9.28 -12.35 10.32
CA PRO A 34 -7.94 -12.20 10.89
C PRO A 34 -7.55 -10.72 11.10
N ILE A 35 -8.01 -9.81 10.26
CA ILE A 35 -7.74 -8.37 10.43
C ILE A 35 -8.46 -7.84 11.67
N VAL A 36 -9.72 -8.25 11.89
CA VAL A 36 -10.50 -7.84 13.06
C VAL A 36 -9.87 -8.33 14.35
N THR A 37 -9.27 -9.53 14.37
CA THR A 37 -8.56 -10.03 15.56
C THR A 37 -7.28 -9.27 15.89
N ILE A 38 -6.64 -8.65 14.89
CA ILE A 38 -5.42 -7.86 15.10
C ILE A 38 -5.73 -6.49 15.74
N ILE A 39 -6.92 -5.93 15.50
CA ILE A 39 -7.28 -4.59 16.00
C ILE A 39 -7.29 -4.52 17.54
N PRO A 40 -7.91 -5.43 18.30
CA PRO A 40 -7.80 -5.42 19.76
C PRO A 40 -6.36 -5.60 20.22
N LEU A 41 -5.60 -6.48 19.55
CA LEU A 41 -4.22 -6.78 19.92
C LEU A 41 -3.28 -5.58 19.75
N SER A 42 -3.58 -4.63 18.86
CA SER A 42 -2.77 -3.42 18.71
C SER A 42 -2.88 -2.45 19.89
N PHE A 43 -3.84 -2.64 20.78
CA PHE A 43 -3.99 -1.87 22.02
C PHE A 43 -3.32 -2.56 23.23
N ASN A 44 -2.48 -3.58 23.03
CA ASN A 44 -1.81 -4.25 24.14
C ASN A 44 -0.77 -3.31 24.81
N ALA A 45 -0.54 -3.51 26.11
CA ALA A 45 0.53 -2.87 26.87
C ALA A 45 1.90 -3.55 26.71
N GLU A 46 1.94 -4.80 26.24
CA GLU A 46 3.15 -5.58 25.96
C GLU A 46 3.61 -5.47 24.50
N ASP A 47 4.87 -5.81 24.21
CA ASP A 47 5.48 -5.72 22.86
C ASP A 47 5.09 -6.89 21.93
N PHE A 48 4.34 -7.87 22.45
CA PHE A 48 3.98 -9.08 21.73
C PHE A 48 2.48 -9.10 21.36
N PHE A 49 2.18 -9.53 20.14
CA PHE A 49 0.80 -9.72 19.65
C PHE A 49 0.16 -11.01 20.19
N THR A 50 0.11 -11.15 21.52
CA THR A 50 -0.48 -12.29 22.22
C THR A 50 -1.68 -11.84 23.06
N PHE A 51 -2.66 -12.72 23.22
CA PHE A 51 -3.79 -12.47 24.12
C PHE A 51 -3.34 -12.73 25.56
N THR A 52 -3.06 -11.68 26.31
CA THR A 52 -2.70 -11.79 27.73
C THR A 52 -3.93 -12.15 28.56
N PRO A 53 -3.79 -12.87 29.69
CA PRO A 53 -4.90 -13.14 30.60
C PRO A 53 -5.60 -11.86 31.10
N GLY A 54 -4.85 -10.77 31.26
CA GLY A 54 -5.39 -9.45 31.64
C GLY A 54 -6.30 -8.83 30.56
N MET A 55 -5.99 -9.04 29.28
CA MET A 55 -6.83 -8.57 28.17
C MET A 55 -8.16 -9.34 28.09
N LEU A 56 -8.14 -10.64 28.40
CA LEU A 56 -9.36 -11.47 28.49
C LEU A 56 -10.17 -11.16 29.77
N ALA A 57 -9.51 -10.75 30.85
CA ALA A 57 -10.12 -10.32 32.11
C ALA A 57 -10.66 -8.89 32.08
N LEU A 58 -10.51 -8.16 30.96
CA LEU A 58 -10.88 -6.76 30.80
C LEU A 58 -10.23 -5.83 31.84
N ASP A 59 -8.99 -6.13 32.23
CA ASP A 59 -8.21 -5.29 33.13
C ASP A 59 -7.76 -4.00 32.40
N PRO A 60 -8.06 -2.80 32.92
CA PRO A 60 -7.60 -1.54 32.35
C PRO A 60 -6.08 -1.41 32.17
N GLU A 61 -5.27 -2.12 32.98
CA GLU A 61 -3.81 -2.06 32.88
C GLU A 61 -3.24 -2.79 31.65
N ALA A 62 -3.99 -3.75 31.10
CA ALA A 62 -3.57 -4.51 29.92
C ALA A 62 -3.73 -3.75 28.59
N TYR A 63 -4.42 -2.59 28.60
CA TYR A 63 -4.68 -1.79 27.40
C TYR A 63 -3.85 -0.49 27.38
N SER A 64 -3.10 -0.25 26.31
CA SER A 64 -2.27 0.94 26.14
C SER A 64 -2.31 1.53 24.72
N LEU A 65 -2.10 2.86 24.62
CA LEU A 65 -1.97 3.59 23.34
C LEU A 65 -0.52 3.92 22.99
N ARG A 66 0.46 3.27 23.65
CA ARG A 66 1.88 3.62 23.52
C ARG A 66 2.36 3.49 22.06
N HIS A 67 1.93 2.45 21.35
CA HIS A 67 2.27 2.21 19.95
C HIS A 67 1.76 3.34 19.03
N TYR A 68 0.57 3.87 19.28
CA TYR A 68 0.03 5.00 18.52
C TYR A 68 0.72 6.32 18.87
N ARG A 69 1.06 6.53 20.14
CA ARG A 69 1.81 7.72 20.59
C ARG A 69 3.22 7.73 20.02
N ALA A 70 3.88 6.58 19.97
CA ALA A 70 5.15 6.39 19.30
C ALA A 70 5.05 6.69 17.80
N PHE A 71 4.00 6.19 17.13
CA PHE A 71 3.78 6.43 15.70
C PHE A 71 3.47 7.91 15.35
N PHE A 72 2.69 8.60 16.18
CA PHE A 72 2.26 9.99 15.92
C PHE A 72 3.04 11.07 16.72
N GLY A 73 4.03 10.67 17.54
CA GLY A 73 4.75 11.52 18.49
C GLY A 73 5.68 12.58 17.87
N GLU A 74 6.03 13.59 18.66
CA GLU A 74 6.53 14.91 18.25
C GLU A 74 7.94 14.98 17.61
N ALA A 75 8.65 13.86 17.44
CA ALA A 75 10.04 13.85 16.98
C ALA A 75 10.14 13.82 15.43
N GLY A 76 9.79 14.94 14.81
CA GLY A 76 9.84 15.12 13.36
C GLY A 76 10.50 16.42 12.93
N TYR A 77 10.95 16.49 11.68
CA TYR A 77 11.42 17.73 11.05
C TYR A 77 10.38 18.26 10.05
N PRO A 78 9.25 18.83 10.51
CA PRO A 78 8.18 19.29 9.62
C PRO A 78 8.67 20.35 8.63
N LEU A 79 9.65 21.18 9.03
CA LEU A 79 10.18 22.25 8.19
C LEU A 79 10.99 21.71 7.01
N THR A 80 11.91 20.76 7.24
CA THR A 80 12.70 20.13 6.17
C THR A 80 11.80 19.33 5.22
N GLY A 81 10.77 18.67 5.77
CA GLY A 81 9.77 17.98 4.96
C GLY A 81 8.94 18.92 4.06
N LEU A 82 8.48 20.05 4.62
CA LEU A 82 7.79 21.09 3.85
C LEU A 82 8.67 21.62 2.72
N LEU A 83 9.93 21.92 2.99
CA LEU A 83 10.86 22.46 1.98
C LEU A 83 11.09 21.48 0.83
N ILE A 84 11.31 20.20 1.13
CA ILE A 84 11.47 19.15 0.11
C ILE A 84 10.15 18.99 -0.68
N GLY A 85 9.02 18.93 0.01
CA GLY A 85 7.70 18.80 -0.60
C GLY A 85 7.35 19.97 -1.53
N LEU A 86 7.64 21.20 -1.10
CA LEU A 86 7.43 22.41 -1.89
C LEU A 86 8.36 22.43 -3.12
N GLY A 87 9.64 22.08 -2.94
CA GLY A 87 10.60 21.96 -4.04
C GLY A 87 10.16 20.97 -5.13
N ILE A 88 9.74 19.76 -4.72
CA ILE A 88 9.21 18.74 -5.64
C ILE A 88 7.91 19.20 -6.29
N GLY A 89 6.99 19.80 -5.52
CA GLY A 89 5.72 20.32 -6.01
C GLY A 89 5.90 21.42 -7.07
N ILE A 90 6.85 22.33 -6.87
CA ILE A 90 7.23 23.35 -7.86
C ILE A 90 7.80 22.67 -9.11
N ALA A 91 8.77 21.75 -8.96
CA ALA A 91 9.39 21.07 -10.09
C ALA A 91 8.35 20.33 -10.97
N ILE A 92 7.41 19.62 -10.35
CA ILE A 92 6.31 18.92 -11.04
C ILE A 92 5.38 19.91 -11.75
N THR A 93 5.04 21.02 -11.09
CA THR A 93 4.18 22.04 -11.68
C THR A 93 4.84 22.75 -12.85
N VAL A 94 6.15 23.02 -12.77
CA VAL A 94 6.95 23.55 -13.88
C VAL A 94 7.00 22.55 -15.02
N ALA A 95 7.26 21.27 -14.75
CA ALA A 95 7.24 20.23 -15.77
C ALA A 95 5.86 20.10 -16.44
N LEU A 96 4.77 20.05 -15.68
CA LEU A 96 3.41 19.99 -16.23
C LEU A 96 3.05 21.24 -17.05
N ARG A 97 3.57 22.41 -16.66
CA ARG A 97 3.42 23.64 -17.43
C ARG A 97 4.20 23.58 -18.75
N LEU A 98 5.38 22.98 -18.77
CA LEU A 98 6.21 22.81 -19.97
C LEU A 98 5.64 21.75 -20.94
N PHE A 99 5.17 20.60 -20.42
CA PHE A 99 4.72 19.47 -21.25
C PHE A 99 3.24 19.51 -21.64
N LYS A 100 2.37 20.06 -20.77
CA LYS A 100 0.90 19.99 -20.94
C LYS A 100 0.24 21.37 -20.99
N GLY A 101 1.00 22.46 -20.86
CA GLY A 101 0.50 23.85 -20.91
C GLY A 101 -0.49 24.22 -19.78
N SER A 102 -0.68 23.34 -18.79
CA SER A 102 -1.72 23.47 -17.77
C SER A 102 -1.24 24.34 -16.61
N LYS A 103 -2.02 25.36 -16.22
CA LYS A 103 -1.74 26.21 -15.05
C LYS A 103 -2.22 25.58 -13.72
N ASN A 104 -2.03 24.27 -13.55
CA ASN A 104 -2.51 23.56 -12.38
C ASN A 104 -1.49 23.65 -11.24
N TYR A 105 -1.76 24.49 -10.24
CA TYR A 105 -0.93 24.64 -9.04
C TYR A 105 -1.27 23.63 -7.93
N PHE A 106 -2.34 22.85 -8.11
CA PHE A 106 -2.79 21.80 -7.18
C PHE A 106 -1.67 20.83 -6.74
N PRO A 107 -0.72 20.42 -7.59
CA PRO A 107 0.40 19.58 -7.18
C PRO A 107 1.29 20.21 -6.10
N ILE A 108 1.48 21.54 -6.11
CA ILE A 108 2.33 22.22 -5.10
C ILE A 108 1.76 22.01 -3.71
N VAL A 109 0.45 22.18 -3.55
CA VAL A 109 -0.24 22.05 -2.26
C VAL A 109 -0.21 20.60 -1.78
N ILE A 110 -0.46 19.63 -2.67
CA ILE A 110 -0.40 18.20 -2.33
C ILE A 110 1.00 17.82 -1.86
N PHE A 111 2.04 18.16 -2.63
CA PHE A 111 3.40 17.77 -2.28
C PHE A 111 3.94 18.55 -1.07
N ALA A 112 3.46 19.77 -0.80
CA ALA A 112 3.76 20.47 0.45
C ALA A 112 3.14 19.78 1.67
N ILE A 113 1.86 19.37 1.59
CA ILE A 113 1.18 18.64 2.68
C ILE A 113 1.83 17.27 2.91
N LEU A 114 2.07 16.51 1.83
CA LEU A 114 2.78 15.24 1.89
C LEU A 114 4.21 15.42 2.43
N GLY A 115 4.89 16.49 2.02
CA GLY A 115 6.22 16.84 2.52
C GLY A 115 6.23 17.05 4.02
N VAL A 116 5.26 17.78 4.58
CA VAL A 116 5.12 17.96 6.05
C VAL A 116 4.90 16.62 6.75
N ILE A 117 4.03 15.76 6.21
CA ILE A 117 3.74 14.44 6.77
C ILE A 117 5.01 13.57 6.74
N VAL A 118 5.70 13.51 5.59
CA VAL A 118 6.95 12.77 5.44
C VAL A 118 8.02 13.34 6.37
N GLY A 119 8.20 14.66 6.44
CA GLY A 119 9.16 15.31 7.34
C GLY A 119 8.92 15.01 8.81
N LYS A 120 7.65 14.88 9.20
CA LYS A 120 7.30 14.43 10.55
C LYS A 120 7.70 12.97 10.80
N LEU A 121 7.50 12.08 9.83
CA LEU A 121 7.84 10.65 9.95
C LEU A 121 9.35 10.37 9.99
N THR A 122 10.18 11.37 9.68
CA THR A 122 11.58 11.14 9.40
C THR A 122 12.55 11.56 10.51
N GLY A 123 12.07 12.21 11.58
CA GLY A 123 12.87 12.54 12.78
C GLY A 123 12.86 11.44 13.87
N LEU A 124 12.28 10.28 13.56
CA LEU A 124 12.12 9.15 14.48
C LEU A 124 13.42 8.32 14.50
N GLU A 125 14.44 8.80 15.21
CA GLU A 125 15.74 8.10 15.39
C GLU A 125 15.76 7.16 16.60
N GLY A 126 14.67 7.06 17.36
CA GLY A 126 14.60 6.30 18.62
C GLY A 126 13.93 4.92 18.55
N GLU A 127 13.25 4.54 17.45
CA GLU A 127 12.50 3.27 17.39
C GLU A 127 12.99 2.33 16.27
N GLU A 128 13.41 1.12 16.67
CA GLU A 128 14.01 0.10 15.82
C GLU A 128 13.08 -0.32 14.66
N TRP A 129 11.78 -0.45 14.92
CA TRP A 129 10.79 -0.83 13.91
C TRP A 129 10.41 0.31 12.94
N MET A 130 10.68 1.57 13.32
CA MET A 130 10.32 2.73 12.49
C MET A 130 11.32 2.96 11.35
N THR A 131 12.59 2.60 11.58
CA THR A 131 13.66 2.70 10.56
C THR A 131 13.36 1.89 9.29
N PRO A 132 13.01 0.59 9.36
CA PRO A 132 12.66 -0.17 8.16
C PRO A 132 11.37 0.33 7.50
N MET A 133 10.35 0.71 8.29
CA MET A 133 9.11 1.30 7.76
C MET A 133 9.38 2.55 6.92
N ARG A 134 10.22 3.46 7.43
CA ARG A 134 10.64 4.69 6.72
C ARG A 134 11.43 4.39 5.45
N ASN A 135 12.30 3.40 5.48
CA ASN A 135 13.06 2.98 4.30
C ASN A 135 12.12 2.43 3.21
N SER A 136 11.18 1.55 3.57
CA SER A 136 10.18 1.03 2.63
C SER A 136 9.32 2.15 2.04
N LEU A 137 8.83 3.10 2.86
CA LEU A 137 8.02 4.23 2.37
C LEU A 137 8.79 5.16 1.43
N ARG A 138 10.10 5.35 1.63
CA ARG A 138 10.95 6.16 0.75
C ARG A 138 11.32 5.43 -0.54
N ILE A 139 11.62 4.14 -0.45
CA ILE A 139 12.15 3.35 -1.58
C ILE A 139 11.02 2.84 -2.48
N ALA A 140 9.87 2.44 -1.93
CA ALA A 140 8.77 1.82 -2.68
C ALA A 140 8.28 2.67 -3.86
N PRO A 141 8.08 4.00 -3.77
CA PRO A 141 7.65 4.80 -4.91
C PRO A 141 8.69 4.84 -6.03
N VAL A 142 9.97 4.98 -5.68
CA VAL A 142 11.07 5.00 -6.66
C VAL A 142 11.19 3.64 -7.35
N ALA A 143 11.15 2.56 -6.57
CA ALA A 143 11.15 1.20 -7.09
C ALA A 143 9.95 0.93 -8.01
N THR A 144 8.75 1.39 -7.62
CA THR A 144 7.53 1.25 -8.43
C THR A 144 7.66 2.00 -9.76
N LEU A 145 8.13 3.26 -9.73
CA LEU A 145 8.30 4.06 -10.95
C LEU A 145 9.33 3.45 -11.89
N LEU A 146 10.48 3.03 -11.37
CA LEU A 146 11.51 2.37 -12.18
C LEU A 146 11.01 1.03 -12.73
N SER A 147 10.38 0.21 -11.89
CA SER A 147 9.84 -1.10 -12.28
C SER A 147 8.79 -0.98 -13.39
N VAL A 148 7.81 -0.07 -13.23
CA VAL A 148 6.77 0.15 -14.24
C VAL A 148 7.37 0.72 -15.53
N SER A 149 8.30 1.67 -15.43
CA SER A 149 8.93 2.27 -16.61
C SER A 149 9.75 1.26 -17.40
N PHE A 150 10.69 0.56 -16.74
CA PHE A 150 11.52 -0.44 -17.39
C PHE A 150 10.72 -1.67 -17.84
N GLY A 151 9.76 -2.12 -17.04
CA GLY A 151 8.89 -3.25 -17.39
C GLY A 151 8.02 -2.96 -18.62
N THR A 152 7.45 -1.75 -18.71
CA THR A 152 6.66 -1.33 -19.88
C THR A 152 7.53 -1.20 -21.13
N LEU A 153 8.73 -0.61 -21.02
CA LEU A 153 9.66 -0.49 -22.14
C LEU A 153 10.14 -1.87 -22.63
N ALA A 154 10.47 -2.79 -21.71
CA ALA A 154 10.87 -4.15 -22.05
C ALA A 154 9.73 -4.92 -22.73
N ALA A 155 8.49 -4.77 -22.25
CA ALA A 155 7.31 -5.37 -22.85
C ALA A 155 7.05 -4.86 -24.28
N ILE A 156 7.16 -3.54 -24.50
CA ILE A 156 7.01 -2.94 -25.84
C ILE A 156 8.10 -3.46 -26.77
N GLY A 157 9.36 -3.48 -26.33
CA GLY A 157 10.49 -3.98 -27.13
C GLY A 157 10.34 -5.45 -27.53
N LEU A 158 9.99 -6.33 -26.59
CA LEU A 158 9.82 -7.78 -26.84
C LEU A 158 8.54 -8.13 -27.61
N SER A 159 7.54 -7.23 -27.64
CA SER A 159 6.31 -7.42 -28.40
C SER A 159 6.48 -7.29 -29.91
N GLN A 160 7.58 -6.69 -30.38
CA GLN A 160 7.82 -6.50 -31.81
C GLN A 160 8.07 -7.83 -32.53
N SER A 161 7.61 -7.95 -33.79
CA SER A 161 7.72 -9.19 -34.57
C SER A 161 9.15 -9.54 -35.00
N HIS A 162 10.08 -8.57 -34.95
CA HIS A 162 11.43 -8.70 -35.53
C HIS A 162 12.54 -8.75 -34.47
N VAL A 163 12.23 -9.11 -33.22
CA VAL A 163 13.27 -9.25 -32.19
C VAL A 163 14.08 -10.55 -32.36
N PRO A 164 15.40 -10.47 -32.57
CA PRO A 164 16.23 -11.67 -32.68
C PRO A 164 16.26 -12.43 -31.34
N PHE A 165 16.27 -13.76 -31.38
CA PHE A 165 16.38 -14.64 -30.21
C PHE A 165 15.30 -14.46 -29.12
N LYS A 166 14.12 -13.93 -29.45
CA LYS A 166 12.98 -13.73 -28.53
C LYS A 166 12.69 -14.92 -27.62
N GLY A 167 12.71 -16.13 -28.17
CA GLY A 167 12.44 -17.36 -27.42
C GLY A 167 13.44 -17.61 -26.30
N VAL A 168 14.73 -17.34 -26.54
CA VAL A 168 15.79 -17.48 -25.54
C VAL A 168 15.66 -16.40 -24.47
N ILE A 169 15.39 -15.15 -24.87
CA ILE A 169 15.21 -14.03 -23.94
C ILE A 169 14.02 -14.29 -23.00
N MET A 170 12.87 -14.69 -23.55
CA MET A 170 11.69 -15.02 -22.75
C MET A 170 11.93 -16.22 -21.83
N ALA A 171 12.66 -17.25 -22.30
CA ALA A 171 13.01 -18.41 -21.47
C ALA A 171 13.87 -18.02 -20.27
N ILE A 172 14.86 -17.14 -20.47
CA ILE A 172 15.70 -16.61 -19.39
C ILE A 172 14.86 -15.78 -18.40
N LEU A 173 13.92 -14.95 -18.89
CA LEU A 173 13.06 -14.12 -18.05
C LEU A 173 12.02 -14.91 -17.22
N ILE A 174 11.46 -15.99 -17.78
CA ILE A 174 10.46 -16.81 -17.11
C ILE A 174 11.10 -17.82 -16.14
N SER A 175 12.33 -18.29 -16.43
CA SER A 175 13.09 -19.25 -15.61
C SER A 175 13.08 -18.92 -14.10
N PRO A 176 13.44 -17.70 -13.64
CA PRO A 176 13.45 -17.38 -12.21
C PRO A 176 12.06 -17.23 -11.57
N MET A 177 10.98 -17.13 -12.37
CA MET A 177 9.62 -17.15 -11.82
C MET A 177 9.10 -18.59 -11.61
N ILE A 178 9.61 -19.55 -12.38
CA ILE A 178 9.26 -20.97 -12.25
C ILE A 178 10.06 -21.62 -11.13
N VAL A 179 11.31 -21.20 -10.94
CA VAL A 179 12.15 -21.71 -9.86
C VAL A 179 11.81 -20.95 -8.57
N PRO A 180 11.19 -21.60 -7.56
CA PRO A 180 11.05 -20.97 -6.26
C PRO A 180 12.45 -20.72 -5.69
N LEU A 181 12.82 -19.45 -5.50
CA LEU A 181 14.04 -19.06 -4.80
C LEU A 181 13.84 -19.31 -3.31
N ILE A 182 14.09 -20.55 -2.89
CA ILE A 182 14.18 -20.91 -1.48
C ILE A 182 15.64 -20.66 -1.08
N ILE A 183 15.93 -19.47 -0.56
CA ILE A 183 17.18 -19.22 0.14
C ILE A 183 16.80 -19.20 1.62
N SER A 184 17.03 -20.34 2.28
CA SER A 184 17.00 -20.47 3.75
C SER A 184 18.26 -19.89 4.36
#